data_AF-A0A174ZQ09-F1
#
_entry.id   AF-A0A174ZQ09-F1
#
_cell.length_a   1.000
_cell.length_b   1.000
_cell.length_c   1.000
_cell.angle_alpha   90.00
_cell.angle_beta   90.00
_cell.angle_gamma   90.00
#
_symmetry.space_group_name_H-M   'P 1'
#
loop_
_entity.id
_entity.type
_entity.pdbx_description
1 polymer ?
#
loop_
_entity_poly.entity_id
_entity_poly.type
_entity_poly.pdbx_seq_one_letter_code
_entity_poly.pdbx_strand_id
1 'polypeptide(L)' 'MKNQRLKKIYRAVVYLRLSDEDGDNRESDSISNQRILIHSFLKSHPEIQVVKECVDDGYTGTNFDEVR' A
#
# COMPACT_ATOMS: atom_id res chain seq x y z
N MET A 1 22.99 33.38 -1.77
CA MET A 1 21.96 32.81 -2.68
C MET A 1 21.51 31.48 -2.09
N LYS A 2 20.21 31.29 -1.81
CA LYS A 2 19.70 30.05 -1.24
C LYS A 2 19.46 29.05 -2.39
N ASN A 3 20.22 27.97 -2.43
CA ASN A 3 19.99 26.86 -3.36
C ASN A 3 18.64 26.21 -3.02
N GLN A 4 17.59 26.55 -3.77
CA GLN A 4 16.33 25.82 -3.71
C GLN A 4 16.53 24.47 -4.38
N ARG A 5 16.85 23.46 -3.57
CA ARG A 5 16.83 22.05 -3.98
C ARG A 5 15.37 21.72 -4.33
N LEU A 6 15.10 21.47 -5.61
CA LEU A 6 13.76 21.09 -6.08
C LEU A 6 13.29 19.89 -5.25
N LYS A 7 12.19 20.04 -4.50
CA LYS A 7 11.54 18.93 -3.81
C LYS A 7 10.92 18.02 -4.87
N LYS A 8 11.54 16.87 -5.10
CA LYS A 8 11.01 15.84 -6.00
C LYS A 8 9.77 15.23 -5.35
N ILE A 9 8.65 15.19 -6.07
CA ILE A 9 7.43 14.52 -5.63
C ILE A 9 7.41 13.11 -6.24
N TYR A 10 7.17 12.11 -5.40
CA TYR A 10 7.01 10.72 -5.79
C TYR A 10 5.53 10.36 -5.77
N ARG A 11 5.02 9.78 -6.86
CA ARG A 11 3.66 9.24 -6.90
C ARG A 11 3.73 7.75 -6.61
N ALA A 12 3.00 7.29 -5.60
CA ALA A 12 3.04 5.90 -5.13
C ALA A 12 1.64 5.28 -5.12
N VAL A 13 1.59 3.97 -5.31
CA VAL A 13 0.39 3.15 -5.12
C VAL A 13 0.62 2.29 -3.89
N VAL A 14 -0.35 2.27 -2.98
CA VAL A 14 -0.35 1.36 -1.83
C VAL A 14 -0.99 0.06 -2.25
N TYR A 15 -0.28 -1.06 -2.10
CA TYR A 15 -0.82 -2.39 -2.39
C TYR A 15 -0.83 -3.22 -1.11
N LEU A 16 -2.00 -3.73 -0.76
CA LEU A 16 -2.27 -4.53 0.43
C LEU A 16 -2.77 -5.89 -0.06
N ARG A 17 -2.17 -6.99 0.39
CA ARG A 17 -2.61 -8.34 -0.01
C ARG A 17 -2.69 -9.26 1.19
N LEU A 18 -3.69 -10.14 1.19
CA LEU A 18 -3.82 -11.27 2.08
C LEU A 18 -3.97 -12.54 1.26
N SER A 19 -3.22 -13.58 1.63
CA SER A 19 -3.21 -14.87 0.95
C SER A 19 -4.01 -15.93 1.70
N ASP A 20 -5.09 -15.55 2.39
CA ASP A 20 -5.88 -16.48 3.19
C ASP A 20 -6.99 -17.11 2.33
N GLU A 21 -7.05 -18.44 2.31
CA GLU A 21 -8.07 -19.23 1.59
C GLU A 21 -9.36 -19.36 2.41
N ASP A 22 -9.30 -19.14 3.73
CA ASP A 22 -10.44 -19.30 4.64
C ASP A 22 -11.22 -17.98 4.82
N GLY A 23 -11.91 -17.60 3.75
CA GLY A 23 -13.36 -17.40 3.73
C GLY A 23 -14.09 -16.48 4.72
N ASP A 24 -13.43 -15.69 5.58
CA ASP A 24 -14.14 -14.72 6.43
C ASP A 24 -14.09 -13.31 5.82
N ASN A 25 -15.25 -12.85 5.32
CA ASN A 25 -15.47 -11.60 4.57
C ASN A 25 -15.33 -10.31 5.42
N ARG A 26 -14.40 -10.29 6.37
CA ARG A 26 -14.04 -9.11 7.15
C ARG A 26 -12.61 -8.75 6.79
N GLU A 27 -12.33 -7.45 6.56
CA GLU A 27 -10.96 -6.95 6.42
C GLU A 27 -10.12 -7.60 7.53
N SER A 28 -9.26 -8.54 7.15
CA SER A 28 -8.55 -9.32 8.15
C SER A 28 -7.62 -8.39 8.90
N ASP A 29 -7.41 -8.62 10.20
CA ASP A 29 -6.55 -7.79 11.05
C ASP A 29 -5.16 -7.53 10.41
N SER A 30 -4.70 -8.45 9.57
CA SER A 30 -3.50 -8.34 8.73
C SER A 30 -3.52 -7.20 7.71
N ILE A 31 -4.62 -6.95 6.99
CA ILE A 31 -4.73 -5.85 6.02
C ILE A 31 -4.78 -4.51 6.76
N SER A 32 -5.54 -4.42 7.84
CA SER A 32 -5.61 -3.20 8.67
C SER A 32 -4.24 -2.87 9.26
N ASN A 33 -3.48 -3.87 9.72
CA ASN A 33 -2.12 -3.68 10.21
C ASN A 33 -1.15 -3.21 9.11
N GLN A 34 -1.21 -3.79 7.91
CA GLN A 34 -0.39 -3.35 6.77
C GLN A 34 -0.68 -1.88 6.41
N ARG A 35 -1.97 -1.51 6.36
CA ARG A 35 -2.43 -0.13 6.13
C ARG A 35 -1.83 0.82 7.18
N ILE A 36 -1.90 0.47 8.47
CA ILE A 36 -1.33 1.28 9.56
C ILE A 36 0.17 1.49 9.37
N LEU A 37 0.93 0.43 9.06
CA LEU A 37 2.37 0.52 8.86
C LEU A 37 2.74 1.44 7.70
N ILE A 38 2.06 1.29 6.55
CA ILE A 38 2.32 2.11 5.36
C ILE A 38 1.98 3.58 5.63
N HIS A 39 0.82 3.86 6.23
CA HIS A 39 0.46 5.25 6.56
C HIS A 39 1.36 5.86 7.61
N SER A 40 1.85 5.08 8.58
CA SER A 40 2.84 5.55 9.56
C SER A 40 4.15 5.97 8.87
N PHE A 41 4.64 5.18 7.93
CA PHE A 41 5.80 5.53 7.12
C PHE A 41 5.58 6.81 6.32
N LEU A 42 4.43 6.94 5.64
CA LEU A 42 4.11 8.10 4.81
C LEU A 42 4.00 9.42 5.60
N LYS A 43 3.61 9.37 6.87
CA LYS A 43 3.57 10.57 7.73
C LYS A 43 4.92 11.28 7.84
N SER A 44 6.02 10.54 7.76
CA SER A 44 7.38 11.10 7.80
C SER A 44 7.95 11.44 6.41
N HIS A 45 7.22 11.16 5.32
CA HIS A 45 7.69 11.31 3.94
C HIS A 45 6.70 12.14 3.09
N PRO A 46 6.58 13.46 3.34
CA PRO A 46 5.64 14.34 2.64
C PRO A 46 5.91 14.49 1.13
N GLU A 47 7.08 14.06 0.66
CA GLU A 47 7.42 13.97 -0.76
C GLU A 47 6.72 12.83 -1.49
N ILE A 48 6.13 11.87 -0.78
CA ILE A 48 5.39 10.74 -1.36
C ILE A 48 3.91 11.07 -1.35
N GLN A 49 3.32 11.14 -2.54
CA GLN A 49 1.88 11.26 -2.75
C GLN A 49 1.29 9.91 -3.15
N VAL A 50 0.44 9.36 -2.30
CA VAL A 50 -0.33 8.17 -2.64
C VAL A 50 -1.41 8.57 -3.64
N VAL A 51 -1.41 7.93 -4.82
CA VAL A 51 -2.36 8.20 -5.89
C VAL A 51 -3.46 7.14 -6.00
N LYS A 52 -3.21 5.95 -5.45
CA LYS A 52 -4.15 4.83 -5.44
C LYS A 52 -3.82 3.89 -4.28
N GLU A 53 -4.84 3.24 -3.75
CA GLU A 53 -4.72 2.08 -2.89
C GLU A 53 -5.40 0.90 -3.58
N CYS A 54 -4.73 -0.25 -3.59
CA CYS A 54 -5.18 -1.51 -4.15
C CYS A 54 -5.16 -2.54 -3.03
N VAL A 55 -6.29 -3.23 -2.82
CA VAL A 55 -6.44 -4.27 -1.80
C VAL A 55 -6.84 -5.56 -2.47
N ASP A 56 -6.08 -6.61 -2.19
CA ASP A 56 -6.23 -7.96 -2.72
C ASP A 56 -6.48 -8.90 -1.53
N ASP A 57 -7.75 -9.06 -1.17
CA ASP A 57 -8.21 -9.85 -0.01
C ASP A 57 -8.83 -11.15 -0.53
N GLY A 58 -8.05 -12.25 -0.53
CA GLY A 58 -8.57 -13.58 -0.87
C GLY A 58 -8.06 -14.24 -2.15
N TYR A 59 -6.93 -13.82 -2.72
CA TYR A 59 -6.29 -14.56 -3.82
C TYR A 59 -5.09 -15.37 -3.34
N THR A 60 -5.16 -16.69 -3.58
CA THR A 60 -4.06 -17.65 -3.35
C THR A 60 -2.72 -17.09 -3.85
N GLY A 61 -1.71 -17.06 -2.98
CA GLY A 61 -0.38 -16.47 -3.25
C GLY A 61 0.45 -17.19 -4.31
N THR A 62 -0.12 -18.15 -5.03
CA THR A 62 0.57 -19.08 -5.93
C THR A 62 0.53 -18.68 -7.40
N ASN A 63 -0.26 -17.68 -7.79
CA ASN A 63 -0.28 -17.19 -9.17
C ASN A 63 0.14 -15.71 -9.22
N PHE A 64 1.21 -15.43 -9.99
CA PHE A 64 1.57 -14.09 -10.47
C PHE A 64 0.63 -13.60 -11.58
N ASP A 65 -0.40 -14.38 -11.89
CA ASP A 65 -1.40 -14.14 -12.92
C ASP A 65 -2.58 -13.38 -12.31
N GLU A 66 -2.90 -12.23 -12.91
CA GLU A 66 -4.05 -11.36 -12.62
C GLU A 66 -3.97 -10.45 -11.39
N VAL A 67 -3.13 -9.41 -11.50
CA VAL A 67 -3.43 -8.09 -10.90
C VAL A 67 -3.48 -7.07 -12.04
N ARG A 68 -4.69 -6.75 -12.52
CA ARG A 68 -4.94 -5.63 -13.45
C ARG A 68 -5.42 -4.39 -12.70
#